data_AF-A0A2V9N6T5-F1
#
_entry.id   AF-A0A2V9N6T5-F1
#
_cell.length_a   1.000
_cell.length_b   1.000
_cell.length_c   1.000
_cell.angle_alpha   90.00
_cell.angle_beta   90.00
_cell.angle_gamma   90.00
#
_symmetry.space_group_name_H-M   'P 1'
#
loop_
_entity.id
_entity.type
_entity.pdbx_description
1 polymer ?
#
loop_
_entity_poly.entity_id
_entity_poly.type
_entity_poly.pdbx_seq_one_letter_code
_entity_poly.pdbx_strand_id
1 'polypeptide(L)'
;MPDIDFLKQIAIVDVAQELGVEVTGPRTARCWRPERHQHGDRTPSVGFCRKRNKARCFVCDPRALSTIDLVQQVLGSSVIEAVQWLDDRFPGAPRIVKGKHIVKRRAQEEIGTRIGVDSLWTDLRRSAFLGATMTPAEQCVLSALVELANPTTGEARLSYRTIARISGVRSDTSIARALRRLEQMSLLEINRGQDSGREANRYKLTAENISFQELVRAVTERMRRDIASEKELRKLRRQPKATGIYVSNNWSSGQSHRSNKWRTNAKLSDPAQKSHPSPREKGRECAVGGMSAPQISPLKLEPTQRQSQK
;
A
#
# COMPACT_ATOMS: atom_id res chain seq x y z
N MET A 1 -2.04 -24.21 -1.50
CA MET A 1 -3.21 -23.46 -1.99
C MET A 1 -3.37 -23.81 -3.46
N PRO A 2 -4.58 -24.14 -3.95
CA PRO A 2 -4.79 -24.32 -5.38
C PRO A 2 -4.48 -23.02 -6.13
N ASP A 3 -3.97 -23.14 -7.36
CA ASP A 3 -3.65 -21.98 -8.19
C ASP A 3 -4.94 -21.28 -8.67
N ILE A 4 -5.17 -20.07 -8.17
CA ILE A 4 -6.36 -19.26 -8.46
C ILE A 4 -6.45 -18.92 -9.95
N ASP A 5 -5.33 -18.74 -10.63
CA ASP A 5 -5.34 -18.39 -12.06
C ASP A 5 -5.76 -19.58 -12.92
N PHE A 6 -5.38 -20.80 -12.51
CA PHE A 6 -5.87 -22.03 -13.13
C PHE A 6 -7.39 -22.19 -12.91
N LEU A 7 -7.87 -21.98 -11.69
CA LEU A 7 -9.31 -22.11 -11.38
C LEU A 7 -10.17 -21.12 -12.20
N LYS A 8 -9.66 -19.93 -12.49
CA LYS A 8 -10.35 -18.95 -13.36
C LYS A 8 -10.37 -19.35 -14.84
N GLN A 9 -9.56 -20.33 -15.26
CA GLN A 9 -9.53 -20.84 -16.63
C GLN A 9 -10.48 -22.00 -16.87
N ILE A 10 -11.00 -22.63 -15.80
CA ILE A 10 -12.06 -23.64 -15.91
C ILE A 10 -13.23 -23.03 -16.66
N ALA A 11 -13.74 -23.76 -17.65
CA ALA A 11 -14.81 -23.29 -18.52
C ALA A 11 -16.02 -22.85 -17.69
N ILE A 12 -16.37 -21.57 -17.78
CA ILE A 12 -17.39 -20.96 -16.93
C ILE A 12 -18.80 -21.53 -17.19
N VAL A 13 -19.02 -22.12 -18.36
CA VAL A 13 -20.28 -22.79 -18.70
C VAL A 13 -20.43 -24.08 -17.89
N ASP A 14 -19.38 -24.88 -17.82
CA ASP A 14 -19.36 -26.14 -17.04
C ASP A 14 -19.55 -25.83 -15.54
N VAL A 15 -18.91 -24.77 -15.05
CA VAL A 15 -19.13 -24.28 -13.68
C VAL A 15 -20.56 -23.82 -13.45
N ALA A 16 -21.18 -23.13 -14.40
CA ALA A 16 -22.57 -22.71 -14.29
C ALA A 16 -23.53 -23.92 -14.24
N GLN A 17 -23.26 -24.96 -15.03
CA GLN A 17 -24.04 -26.20 -15.02
C GLN A 17 -23.92 -26.92 -13.67
N GLU A 18 -22.72 -27.05 -13.12
CA GLU A 18 -22.47 -27.65 -11.80
C GLU A 18 -23.07 -26.84 -10.64
N LEU A 19 -23.21 -25.52 -10.81
CA LEU A 19 -23.91 -24.65 -9.87
C LEU A 19 -25.44 -24.77 -9.94
N GLY A 20 -25.97 -25.55 -10.89
CA GLY A 20 -27.40 -25.70 -11.11
C GLY A 20 -28.05 -24.49 -11.83
N VAL A 21 -27.25 -23.66 -12.51
CA VAL A 21 -27.79 -22.58 -13.35
C VAL A 21 -28.39 -23.19 -14.61
N GLU A 22 -29.62 -22.81 -14.97
CA GLU A 22 -30.31 -23.34 -16.14
C GLU A 22 -29.69 -22.82 -17.45
N VAL A 23 -28.75 -23.58 -17.99
CA VAL A 23 -28.08 -23.27 -19.26
C VAL A 23 -28.96 -23.68 -20.43
N THR A 24 -29.60 -22.69 -21.04
CA THR A 24 -30.49 -22.87 -22.21
C THR A 24 -29.76 -23.09 -23.54
N GLY A 25 -28.47 -22.73 -23.61
CA GLY A 25 -27.68 -22.88 -24.83
C GLY A 25 -26.19 -22.64 -24.61
N PRO A 26 -25.35 -22.79 -25.65
CA PRO A 26 -23.89 -22.78 -25.51
C PRO A 26 -23.30 -21.42 -25.12
N ARG A 27 -24.11 -20.36 -25.13
CA ARG A 27 -23.71 -18.99 -24.77
C ARG A 27 -24.71 -18.28 -23.86
N THR A 28 -25.79 -18.96 -23.46
CA THR A 28 -26.91 -18.31 -22.75
C THR A 28 -27.47 -19.20 -21.65
N ALA A 29 -27.82 -18.58 -20.54
CA ALA A 29 -28.49 -19.21 -19.42
C ALA A 29 -29.59 -18.31 -18.86
N ARG A 30 -30.53 -18.90 -18.12
CA ARG A 30 -31.41 -18.14 -17.26
C ARG A 30 -30.64 -17.65 -16.03
N CYS A 31 -31.03 -16.51 -15.52
CA CYS A 31 -30.50 -15.94 -14.29
C CYS A 31 -31.02 -16.73 -13.10
N TRP A 32 -30.11 -17.03 -12.16
CA TRP A 32 -30.43 -17.65 -10.88
C TRP A 32 -31.16 -16.71 -9.90
N ARG A 33 -31.45 -15.47 -10.32
CA ARG A 33 -32.15 -14.43 -9.54
C ARG A 33 -33.40 -13.94 -10.28
N PRO A 34 -34.41 -14.81 -10.52
CA PRO A 34 -35.60 -14.45 -11.29
C PRO A 34 -36.37 -13.26 -10.69
N GLU A 35 -36.30 -13.08 -9.37
CA GLU A 35 -36.96 -12.00 -8.64
C GLU A 35 -36.47 -10.59 -9.01
N ARG A 36 -35.26 -10.48 -9.58
CA ARG A 36 -34.69 -9.21 -10.03
C ARG A 36 -35.05 -8.87 -11.48
N HIS A 37 -35.82 -9.73 -12.14
CA HIS A 37 -36.23 -9.59 -13.53
C HIS A 37 -37.74 -9.32 -13.58
N GLN A 38 -38.14 -8.32 -14.38
CA GLN A 38 -39.55 -7.86 -14.48
C GLN A 38 -40.55 -8.98 -14.83
N HIS A 39 -40.10 -10.04 -15.49
CA HIS A 39 -40.91 -11.22 -15.86
C HIS A 39 -40.27 -12.55 -15.45
N GLY A 40 -39.57 -12.60 -14.31
CA GLY A 40 -39.06 -13.87 -13.75
C GLY A 40 -38.04 -14.59 -14.62
N ASP A 41 -37.30 -13.85 -15.44
CA ASP A 41 -36.33 -14.35 -16.43
C ASP A 41 -36.89 -15.37 -17.45
N ARG A 42 -38.07 -15.08 -18.00
CA ARG A 42 -38.67 -15.89 -19.07
C ARG A 42 -37.78 -16.01 -20.32
N THR A 43 -37.01 -14.97 -20.63
CA THR A 43 -35.99 -14.94 -21.69
C THR A 43 -34.59 -15.03 -21.08
N PRO A 44 -33.67 -15.86 -21.60
CA PRO A 44 -32.33 -16.02 -21.02
C PRO A 44 -31.58 -14.68 -20.93
N SER A 45 -31.30 -14.22 -19.71
CA SER A 45 -30.61 -12.92 -19.50
C SER A 45 -29.13 -13.05 -19.15
N VAL A 46 -28.60 -14.26 -18.97
CA VAL A 46 -27.18 -14.49 -18.69
C VAL A 46 -26.46 -14.84 -19.98
N GLY A 47 -25.44 -14.06 -20.33
CA GLY A 47 -24.55 -14.32 -21.45
C GLY A 47 -23.19 -14.86 -21.03
N PHE A 48 -22.69 -15.88 -21.74
CA PHE A 48 -21.34 -16.41 -21.58
C PHE A 48 -20.42 -15.98 -22.74
N CYS A 49 -19.34 -15.29 -22.40
CA CYS A 49 -18.28 -14.93 -23.35
C CYS A 49 -17.17 -15.99 -23.31
N ARG A 50 -17.24 -16.99 -24.19
CA ARG A 50 -16.26 -18.09 -24.26
C ARG A 50 -14.83 -17.61 -24.47
N LYS A 51 -14.61 -16.61 -25.35
CA LYS A 51 -13.27 -16.07 -25.65
C LYS A 51 -12.59 -15.46 -24.41
N ARG A 52 -13.36 -14.91 -23.46
CA ARG A 52 -12.83 -14.27 -22.24
C ARG A 52 -13.05 -15.11 -20.98
N ASN A 53 -13.73 -16.25 -21.10
CA ASN A 53 -14.21 -17.08 -19.99
C ASN A 53 -14.94 -16.27 -18.90
N LYS A 54 -15.97 -15.52 -19.31
CA LYS A 54 -16.77 -14.65 -18.41
C LYS A 54 -18.26 -14.88 -18.56
N ALA A 55 -19.01 -14.68 -17.48
CA ALA A 55 -20.46 -14.70 -17.44
C ALA A 55 -20.99 -13.32 -17.06
N ARG A 56 -22.15 -12.91 -17.54
CA ARG A 56 -22.79 -11.67 -17.10
C ARG A 56 -24.31 -11.77 -17.26
N CYS A 57 -25.06 -11.47 -16.22
CA CYS A 57 -26.46 -11.11 -16.39
C CYS A 57 -26.56 -9.67 -16.90
N PHE A 58 -27.25 -9.46 -18.03
CA PHE A 58 -27.38 -8.13 -18.63
C PHE A 58 -28.18 -7.15 -17.76
N VAL A 59 -29.01 -7.68 -16.84
CA VAL A 59 -29.86 -6.90 -15.93
C VAL A 59 -29.20 -6.75 -14.56
N CYS A 60 -28.85 -7.86 -13.91
CA CYS A 60 -28.39 -7.86 -12.52
C CYS A 60 -26.94 -7.40 -12.33
N ASP A 61 -26.06 -7.69 -13.30
CA ASP A 61 -24.62 -7.56 -13.09
C ASP A 61 -24.04 -6.37 -13.87
N PRO A 62 -23.47 -5.36 -13.19
CA PRO A 62 -22.83 -4.23 -13.86
C PRO A 62 -21.52 -4.63 -14.55
N ARG A 63 -20.87 -5.71 -14.08
CA ARG A 63 -19.60 -6.21 -14.60
C ARG A 63 -19.68 -7.69 -14.95
N ALA A 64 -18.78 -8.13 -15.83
CA ALA A 64 -18.64 -9.54 -16.16
C ALA A 64 -17.93 -10.31 -15.03
N LEU A 65 -18.45 -11.48 -14.69
CA LEU A 65 -18.03 -12.35 -13.61
C LEU A 65 -16.96 -13.34 -14.10
N SER A 66 -15.93 -13.54 -13.28
CA SER A 66 -15.06 -14.71 -13.41
C SER A 66 -15.73 -15.97 -12.86
N THR A 67 -15.11 -17.13 -13.08
CA THR A 67 -15.55 -18.41 -12.54
C THR A 67 -15.74 -18.36 -11.02
N ILE A 68 -14.81 -17.73 -10.30
CA ILE A 68 -14.89 -17.58 -8.84
C ILE A 68 -16.01 -16.62 -8.46
N ASP A 69 -16.11 -15.47 -9.14
CA ASP A 69 -17.18 -14.50 -8.85
C ASP A 69 -18.58 -15.13 -9.07
N LEU A 70 -18.73 -15.99 -10.08
CA LEU A 70 -19.98 -16.70 -10.36
C LEU A 70 -20.36 -17.62 -9.19
N VAL A 71 -19.42 -18.44 -8.70
CA VAL A 71 -19.65 -19.33 -7.54
C VAL A 71 -20.04 -18.51 -6.30
N GLN A 72 -19.34 -17.41 -6.03
CA GLN A 72 -19.67 -16.54 -4.92
C GLN A 72 -21.08 -15.94 -5.03
N GLN A 73 -21.49 -15.52 -6.23
CA GLN A 73 -22.79 -14.91 -6.45
C GLN A 73 -23.96 -15.90 -6.42
N VAL A 74 -23.74 -17.15 -6.83
CA VAL A 74 -24.79 -18.18 -6.83
C VAL A 74 -24.94 -18.78 -5.43
N LEU A 75 -23.82 -19.07 -4.74
CA LEU A 75 -23.85 -19.72 -3.42
C LEU A 75 -23.84 -18.75 -2.23
N GLY A 76 -23.61 -17.45 -2.48
CA GLY A 76 -23.46 -16.45 -1.41
C GLY A 76 -22.20 -16.63 -0.56
N SER A 77 -21.14 -17.20 -1.13
CA SER A 77 -19.95 -17.65 -0.38
C SER A 77 -18.76 -16.66 -0.44
N SER A 78 -17.84 -16.84 0.50
CA SER A 78 -16.57 -16.13 0.51
C SER A 78 -15.64 -16.61 -0.62
N VAL A 79 -14.59 -15.84 -0.92
CA VAL A 79 -13.61 -16.20 -1.96
C VAL A 79 -12.94 -17.55 -1.65
N ILE A 80 -12.66 -17.84 -0.38
CA ILE A 80 -11.98 -19.07 0.05
C ILE A 80 -12.88 -20.28 -0.18
N GLU A 81 -14.14 -20.18 0.24
CA GLU A 81 -15.13 -21.25 0.06
C GLU A 81 -15.43 -21.49 -1.43
N ALA A 82 -15.52 -20.43 -2.23
CA ALA A 82 -15.68 -20.58 -3.68
C ALA A 82 -14.48 -21.26 -4.35
N VAL A 83 -13.26 -20.96 -3.90
CA VAL A 83 -12.04 -21.62 -4.38
C VAL A 83 -12.01 -23.09 -3.97
N GLN A 84 -12.41 -23.43 -2.74
CA GLN A 84 -12.51 -24.81 -2.28
C GLN A 84 -13.57 -25.59 -3.07
N TRP A 85 -14.75 -24.99 -3.27
CA TRP A 85 -15.84 -25.57 -4.06
C TRP A 85 -15.39 -25.94 -5.48
N LEU A 86 -14.54 -25.09 -6.09
CA LEU A 86 -13.94 -25.34 -7.40
C LEU A 86 -12.84 -26.41 -7.36
N ASP A 87 -11.95 -26.40 -6.35
CA ASP A 87 -10.89 -27.43 -6.18
C ASP A 87 -11.49 -28.83 -6.00
N ASP A 88 -12.62 -28.92 -5.30
CA ASP A 88 -13.30 -30.19 -5.00
C ASP A 88 -14.00 -30.79 -6.24
N ARG A 89 -14.60 -29.96 -7.10
CA ARG A 89 -15.38 -30.41 -8.28
C ARG A 89 -14.55 -30.51 -9.55
N PHE A 90 -13.50 -29.72 -9.66
CA PHE A 90 -12.62 -29.70 -10.82
C PHE A 90 -11.18 -30.03 -10.39
N PRO A 91 -10.93 -31.30 -9.99
CA PRO A 91 -9.62 -31.72 -9.54
C PRO A 91 -8.60 -31.60 -10.67
N GLY A 92 -7.44 -31.01 -10.38
CA GLY A 92 -6.38 -30.80 -11.37
C GLY A 92 -5.66 -29.47 -11.25
N ALA A 93 -6.11 -28.58 -10.36
CA ALA A 93 -5.42 -27.32 -10.11
C ALA A 93 -4.02 -27.56 -9.51
N PRO A 94 -2.94 -27.01 -10.10
CA PRO A 94 -1.61 -27.15 -9.54
C PRO A 94 -1.57 -26.49 -8.15
N ARG A 95 -0.98 -27.19 -7.17
CA ARG A 95 -0.85 -26.65 -5.81
C ARG A 95 0.38 -25.75 -5.73
N ILE A 96 0.15 -24.48 -5.38
CA ILE A 96 1.24 -23.55 -5.10
C ILE A 96 1.83 -23.91 -3.73
N VAL A 97 3.12 -24.26 -3.74
CA VAL A 97 3.89 -24.58 -2.53
C VAL A 97 3.94 -23.36 -1.62
N LYS A 98 3.66 -23.57 -0.32
CA LYS A 98 3.70 -22.52 0.69
C LYS A 98 5.07 -21.84 0.69
N GLY A 99 5.09 -20.51 0.54
CA GLY A 99 6.33 -19.73 0.51
C GLY A 99 6.90 -19.44 -0.88
N LYS A 100 6.35 -20.06 -1.94
CA LYS A 100 6.66 -19.64 -3.31
C LYS A 100 5.93 -18.32 -3.58
N HIS A 101 6.67 -17.26 -3.87
CA HIS A 101 6.06 -16.03 -4.35
C HIS A 101 5.24 -16.35 -5.60
N ILE A 102 3.97 -15.94 -5.62
CA ILE A 102 3.18 -15.92 -6.86
C ILE A 102 4.03 -15.14 -7.85
N VAL A 103 4.48 -15.82 -8.92
CA VAL A 103 5.37 -15.21 -9.91
C VAL A 103 4.67 -13.94 -10.36
N LYS A 104 5.25 -12.78 -10.02
CA LYS A 104 4.75 -11.47 -10.46
C LYS A 104 4.98 -11.40 -11.95
N ARG A 105 4.11 -12.02 -12.75
CA ARG A 105 4.22 -11.97 -14.20
C ARG A 105 4.00 -10.49 -14.60
N ARG A 106 5.07 -9.85 -15.11
CA ARG A 106 5.16 -8.52 -15.73
C ARG A 106 5.38 -7.26 -14.88
N ALA A 107 4.80 -7.11 -13.69
CA ALA A 107 4.86 -5.80 -13.01
C ALA A 107 6.26 -5.34 -12.55
N GLN A 108 7.22 -6.26 -12.44
CA GLN A 108 8.58 -5.94 -11.95
C GLN A 108 9.66 -6.01 -13.03
N GLU A 109 9.40 -6.69 -14.16
CA GLU A 109 10.35 -6.81 -15.29
C GLU A 109 10.38 -5.57 -16.18
N GLU A 110 9.32 -4.75 -16.17
CA GLU A 110 9.25 -3.52 -16.98
C GLU A 110 9.89 -2.29 -16.30
N ILE A 111 10.31 -2.40 -15.03
CA ILE A 111 11.10 -1.35 -14.35
C ILE A 111 12.60 -1.64 -14.53
N GLY A 112 13.00 -2.04 -15.75
CA GLY A 112 14.41 -2.09 -16.12
C GLY A 112 14.97 -0.67 -16.20
N THR A 113 16.09 -0.42 -15.53
CA THR A 113 16.97 0.73 -15.78
C THR A 113 17.30 0.78 -17.28
N ARG A 114 16.72 1.73 -18.02
CA ARG A 114 17.08 1.95 -19.42
C ARG A 114 18.35 2.78 -19.42
N ILE A 115 19.49 2.10 -19.46
CA ILE A 115 20.80 2.73 -19.60
C ILE A 115 20.74 3.65 -20.84
N GLY A 116 20.97 4.95 -20.65
CA GLY A 116 20.90 5.98 -21.70
C GLY A 116 19.58 6.76 -21.81
N VAL A 117 18.56 6.47 -20.98
CA VAL A 117 17.29 7.25 -20.88
C VAL A 117 17.06 7.79 -19.46
N ASP A 118 17.86 7.33 -18.50
CA ASP A 118 17.68 7.70 -17.09
C ASP A 118 18.15 9.15 -16.87
N SER A 119 17.20 10.03 -16.53
CA SER A 119 17.44 11.40 -16.12
C SER A 119 17.67 11.49 -14.61
N LEU A 120 18.26 12.59 -14.14
CA LEU A 120 18.38 12.93 -12.71
C LEU A 120 17.09 12.64 -11.92
N TRP A 121 15.95 12.98 -12.51
CA TRP A 121 14.64 12.74 -11.90
C TRP A 121 14.35 11.26 -11.66
N THR A 122 14.67 10.40 -12.64
CA THR A 122 14.47 8.96 -12.56
C THR A 122 15.36 8.34 -11.48
N ASP A 123 16.62 8.77 -11.40
CA ASP A 123 17.57 8.26 -10.41
C ASP A 123 17.17 8.64 -8.98
N LEU A 124 16.77 9.90 -8.77
CA LEU A 124 16.29 10.36 -7.46
C LEU A 124 14.98 9.71 -7.03
N ARG A 125 14.10 9.40 -7.99
CA ARG A 125 12.85 8.68 -7.70
C ARG A 125 13.13 7.22 -7.31
N ARG A 126 14.12 6.58 -7.94
CA ARG A 126 14.52 5.19 -7.63
C ARG A 126 15.31 5.07 -6.33
N SER A 127 16.09 6.07 -5.94
CA SER A 127 16.86 6.08 -4.68
C SER A 127 15.99 6.33 -3.43
N ALA A 128 14.67 6.53 -3.62
CA ALA A 128 13.72 6.92 -2.59
C ALA A 128 14.02 8.26 -1.88
N PHE A 129 15.04 8.99 -2.35
CA PHE A 129 15.42 10.29 -1.84
C PHE A 129 14.23 11.25 -1.87
N LEU A 130 13.57 11.39 -3.02
CA LEU A 130 12.44 12.32 -3.18
C LEU A 130 11.34 12.11 -2.13
N GLY A 131 10.96 10.85 -1.88
CA GLY A 131 9.89 10.51 -0.94
C GLY A 131 10.27 10.72 0.54
N ALA A 132 11.56 10.66 0.87
CA ALA A 132 12.04 10.77 2.24
C ALA A 132 12.43 12.21 2.62
N THR A 133 12.91 13.03 1.67
CA THR A 133 13.52 14.33 1.96
C THR A 133 12.74 15.53 1.42
N MET A 134 11.90 15.33 0.40
CA MET A 134 11.25 16.41 -0.32
C MET A 134 9.73 16.39 -0.20
N THR A 135 9.14 17.56 -0.06
CA THR A 135 7.69 17.75 -0.13
C THR A 135 7.17 17.61 -1.57
N PRO A 136 5.86 17.35 -1.77
CA PRO A 136 5.29 17.29 -3.12
C PRO A 136 5.53 18.54 -3.96
N ALA A 137 5.47 19.73 -3.35
CA ALA A 137 5.73 21.00 -4.05
C ALA A 137 7.20 21.11 -4.50
N GLU A 138 8.15 20.70 -3.65
CA GLU A 138 9.57 20.65 -4.01
C GLU A 138 9.84 19.69 -5.16
N GLN A 139 9.19 18.52 -5.15
CA GLN A 139 9.27 17.54 -6.23
C GLN A 139 8.71 18.09 -7.54
N CYS A 140 7.55 18.75 -7.53
CA CYS A 140 6.96 19.39 -8.71
C CYS A 140 7.88 20.48 -9.30
N VAL A 141 8.48 21.31 -8.44
CA VAL A 141 9.43 22.35 -8.89
C VAL A 141 10.69 21.72 -9.49
N LEU A 142 11.28 20.72 -8.83
CA LEU A 142 12.45 20.00 -9.36
C LEU A 142 12.14 19.32 -10.69
N SER A 143 10.97 18.70 -10.84
CA SER A 143 10.55 18.07 -12.08
C SER A 143 10.52 19.09 -13.24
N ALA A 144 9.98 20.29 -13.00
CA ALA A 144 9.95 21.35 -14.00
C ALA A 144 11.36 21.85 -14.37
N LEU A 145 12.28 21.93 -13.40
CA LEU A 145 13.67 22.32 -13.65
C LEU A 145 14.41 21.25 -14.46
N VAL A 146 14.26 19.97 -14.13
CA VAL A 146 14.89 18.85 -14.85
C VAL A 146 14.40 18.77 -16.29
N GLU A 147 13.10 18.95 -16.51
CA GLU A 147 12.50 18.88 -17.86
C GLU A 147 12.98 20.02 -18.77
N LEU A 148 13.18 21.22 -18.21
CA LEU A 148 13.51 22.43 -18.98
C LEU A 148 15.00 22.75 -18.97
N ALA A 149 15.80 21.99 -18.23
CA ALA A 149 17.25 22.13 -18.23
C ALA A 149 17.81 21.66 -19.57
N ASN A 150 18.84 22.36 -20.04
CA ASN A 150 19.60 21.92 -21.20
C ASN A 150 20.25 20.55 -20.87
N PRO A 151 20.04 19.49 -21.69
CA PRO A 151 20.56 18.16 -21.41
C PRO A 151 22.08 18.07 -21.28
N THR A 152 22.82 18.97 -21.93
CA THR A 152 24.28 18.97 -21.94
C THR A 152 24.88 19.79 -20.81
N THR A 153 24.27 20.94 -20.48
CA THR A 153 24.83 21.85 -19.46
C THR A 153 24.15 21.75 -18.10
N GLY A 154 22.97 21.11 -18.03
CA GLY A 154 22.15 21.05 -16.81
C GLY A 154 21.56 22.40 -16.38
N GLU A 155 21.63 23.42 -17.25
CA GLU A 155 21.15 24.77 -16.95
C GLU A 155 19.77 25.06 -17.55
N ALA A 156 18.91 25.70 -16.76
CA ALA A 156 17.60 26.20 -17.15
C ALA A 156 17.53 27.72 -16.97
N ARG A 157 17.01 28.44 -17.98
CA ARG A 157 16.75 29.89 -17.91
C ARG A 157 15.25 30.11 -17.81
N LEU A 158 14.75 30.38 -16.60
CA LEU A 158 13.30 30.37 -16.35
C LEU A 158 12.86 31.59 -15.56
N SER A 159 11.75 32.19 -16.01
CA SER A 159 11.03 33.15 -15.19
C SER A 159 10.31 32.42 -14.05
N TYR A 160 10.06 33.13 -12.95
CA TYR A 160 9.30 32.61 -11.83
C TYR A 160 7.90 32.11 -12.24
N ARG A 161 7.24 32.86 -13.12
CA ARG A 161 5.93 32.53 -13.67
C ARG A 161 5.96 31.25 -14.53
N THR A 162 7.06 31.02 -15.25
CA THR A 162 7.25 29.79 -16.02
C THR A 162 7.32 28.57 -15.10
N ILE A 163 8.08 28.68 -14.00
CA ILE A 163 8.19 27.61 -12.99
C ILE A 163 6.81 27.31 -12.40
N ALA A 164 6.05 28.34 -11.99
CA ALA A 164 4.70 28.16 -11.43
C ALA A 164 3.76 27.44 -12.41
N ARG A 165 3.78 27.83 -13.69
CA ARG A 165 2.92 27.27 -14.73
C ARG A 165 3.24 25.80 -15.03
N ILE A 166 4.52 25.44 -15.09
CA ILE A 166 4.95 24.09 -15.50
C ILE A 166 4.95 23.13 -14.31
N SER A 167 5.39 23.58 -13.13
CA SER A 167 5.33 22.77 -11.91
C SER A 167 3.89 22.57 -11.39
N GLY A 168 2.95 23.43 -11.80
CA GLY A 168 1.57 23.43 -11.29
C GLY A 168 1.43 23.95 -9.86
N VAL A 169 2.51 24.43 -9.25
CA VAL A 169 2.50 25.02 -7.91
C VAL A 169 1.94 26.44 -7.98
N ARG A 170 0.80 26.67 -7.31
CA ARG A 170 0.09 27.95 -7.35
C ARG A 170 0.62 29.01 -6.38
N SER A 171 1.39 28.58 -5.38
CA SER A 171 1.88 29.45 -4.30
C SER A 171 3.33 29.85 -4.56
N ASP A 172 3.54 31.16 -4.74
CA ASP A 172 4.89 31.73 -4.86
C ASP A 172 5.72 31.42 -3.61
N THR A 173 5.14 31.53 -2.42
CA THR A 173 5.89 31.20 -1.18
C THR A 173 6.38 29.74 -1.16
N SER A 174 5.59 28.82 -1.74
CA SER A 174 5.96 27.40 -1.87
C SER A 174 7.06 27.19 -2.90
N ILE A 175 7.01 27.89 -4.05
CA ILE A 175 8.06 27.82 -5.06
C ILE A 175 9.37 28.40 -4.50
N ALA A 176 9.32 29.55 -3.82
CA ALA A 176 10.50 30.17 -3.22
C ALA A 176 11.12 29.26 -2.14
N ARG A 177 10.29 28.62 -1.31
CA ARG A 177 10.75 27.64 -0.31
C ARG A 177 11.37 26.42 -0.98
N ALA A 178 10.76 25.92 -2.05
CA ALA A 178 11.29 24.78 -2.80
C ALA A 178 12.67 25.08 -3.40
N LEU A 179 12.82 26.22 -4.07
CA LEU A 179 14.09 26.64 -4.65
C LEU A 179 15.20 26.78 -3.60
N ARG A 180 14.90 27.43 -2.46
CA ARG A 180 15.84 27.51 -1.34
C ARG A 180 16.20 26.13 -0.77
N ARG A 181 15.23 25.22 -0.69
CA ARG A 181 15.48 23.88 -0.16
C ARG A 181 16.38 23.06 -1.08
N LEU A 182 16.16 23.16 -2.39
CA LEU A 182 17.01 22.52 -3.41
C LEU A 182 18.45 23.05 -3.35
N GLU A 183 18.61 24.37 -3.17
CA GLU A 183 19.92 25.01 -2.99
C GLU A 183 20.61 24.56 -1.69
N GLN A 184 19.88 24.47 -0.58
CA GLN A 184 20.41 23.93 0.69
C GLN A 184 20.87 22.48 0.62
N MET A 185 20.30 21.69 -0.29
CA MET A 185 20.72 20.30 -0.52
C MET A 185 21.89 20.21 -1.50
N SER A 186 22.43 21.33 -1.98
CA SER A 186 23.46 21.39 -3.03
C SER A 186 23.03 20.72 -4.35
N LEU A 187 21.72 20.64 -4.60
CA LEU A 187 21.14 20.08 -5.84
C LEU A 187 20.90 21.16 -6.91
N LEU A 188 20.88 22.43 -6.51
CA LEU A 188 20.55 23.55 -7.37
C LEU A 188 21.40 24.77 -7.04
N GLU A 189 22.02 25.37 -8.04
CA GLU A 189 22.63 26.69 -7.97
C GLU A 189 21.72 27.72 -8.65
N ILE A 190 21.46 28.84 -7.97
CA ILE A 190 20.56 29.89 -8.45
C ILE A 190 21.34 31.17 -8.74
N ASN A 191 21.48 31.50 -10.03
CA ASN A 191 22.04 32.77 -10.48
C ASN A 191 20.90 33.74 -10.81
N ARG A 192 20.72 34.75 -9.96
CA ARG A 192 19.69 35.78 -10.15
C ARG A 192 20.19 36.80 -11.18
N GLY A 193 19.36 37.12 -12.18
CA GLY A 193 19.68 38.17 -13.15
C GLY A 193 19.91 39.50 -12.46
N GLN A 194 20.93 40.26 -12.87
CA GLN A 194 21.30 41.51 -12.20
C GLN A 194 20.49 42.72 -12.69
N ASP A 195 19.76 42.59 -13.80
CA ASP A 195 19.13 43.74 -14.44
C ASP A 195 17.62 43.86 -14.15
N SER A 196 17.27 44.93 -13.43
CA SER A 196 15.99 45.68 -13.32
C SER A 196 14.65 44.93 -13.53
N GLY A 197 14.59 43.62 -13.22
CA GLY A 197 13.38 42.80 -13.25
C GLY A 197 12.99 42.20 -14.60
N ARG A 198 13.84 42.31 -15.64
CA ARG A 198 13.54 41.78 -17.00
C ARG A 198 14.33 40.53 -17.37
N GLU A 199 15.43 40.24 -16.69
CA GLU A 199 16.22 39.04 -16.96
C GLU A 199 15.68 37.83 -16.19
N ALA A 200 15.53 36.70 -16.90
CA ALA A 200 15.16 35.43 -16.27
C ALA A 200 16.31 34.88 -15.42
N ASN A 201 15.97 34.27 -14.29
CA ASN A 201 16.95 33.60 -13.44
C ASN A 201 17.55 32.38 -14.15
N ARG A 202 18.83 32.10 -13.86
CA ARG A 202 19.54 30.88 -14.26
C ARG A 202 19.55 29.88 -13.11
N TYR A 203 19.20 28.64 -13.43
CA TYR A 203 19.13 27.52 -12.51
C TYR A 203 20.04 26.43 -13.03
N LYS A 204 21.06 26.02 -12.27
CA LYS A 204 21.98 24.95 -12.67
C LYS A 204 21.81 23.75 -11.75
N LEU A 205 21.51 22.59 -12.34
CA LEU A 205 21.38 21.34 -11.60
C LEU A 205 22.78 20.79 -11.28
N THR A 206 23.03 20.53 -10.00
CA THR A 206 24.34 20.11 -9.49
C THR A 206 24.28 18.70 -8.90
N ALA A 207 23.72 17.75 -9.64
CA ALA A 207 23.58 16.36 -9.21
C ALA A 207 24.93 15.66 -8.92
N GLU A 208 26.01 16.15 -9.53
CA GLU A 208 27.37 15.66 -9.35
C GLU A 208 28.06 16.22 -8.11
N ASN A 209 27.42 17.16 -7.40
CA ASN A 209 27.99 17.74 -6.19
C ASN A 209 28.17 16.68 -5.10
N ILE A 210 29.37 16.59 -4.53
CA ILE A 210 29.75 15.58 -3.54
C ILE A 210 28.81 15.61 -2.33
N SER A 211 28.52 16.80 -1.79
CA SER A 211 27.65 16.94 -0.61
C SER A 211 26.23 16.45 -0.90
N PHE A 212 25.73 16.68 -2.11
CA PHE A 212 24.42 16.16 -2.52
C PHE A 212 24.46 14.63 -2.66
N GLN A 213 25.50 14.07 -3.29
CA GLN A 213 25.65 12.62 -3.44
C GLN A 213 25.76 11.90 -2.09
N GLU A 214 26.50 12.47 -1.14
CA GLU A 214 26.60 11.96 0.23
C GLU A 214 25.23 11.97 0.93
N LEU A 215 24.46 13.05 0.78
CA LEU A 215 23.11 13.16 1.30
C LEU A 215 22.19 12.06 0.72
N VAL A 216 22.20 11.87 -0.61
CA VAL A 216 21.42 10.83 -1.28
C VAL A 216 21.81 9.43 -0.78
N ARG A 217 23.11 9.16 -0.65
CA ARG A 217 23.63 7.89 -0.14
C ARG A 217 23.16 7.65 1.30
N ALA A 218 23.29 8.63 2.19
CA ALA A 218 22.89 8.52 3.59
C ALA A 218 21.39 8.20 3.74
N VAL A 219 20.53 8.86 2.97
CA VAL A 219 19.07 8.62 2.96
C VAL A 219 18.75 7.22 2.45
N THR A 220 19.39 6.81 1.36
CA THR A 220 19.19 5.48 0.75
C THR A 220 19.60 4.37 1.70
N GLU A 221 20.76 4.51 2.36
CA GLU A 221 21.25 3.54 3.34
C GLU A 221 20.35 3.44 4.56
N ARG A 222 19.82 4.58 5.05
CA ARG A 222 18.82 4.60 6.13
C ARG A 222 17.58 3.79 5.74
N MET A 223 17.01 4.04 4.57
CA MET A 223 15.84 3.30 4.13
C MET A 223 16.11 1.80 3.98
N ARG A 224 17.29 1.41 3.46
CA ARG A 224 17.69 0.00 3.37
C ARG A 224 17.73 -0.66 4.76
N ARG A 225 18.24 0.05 5.78
CA ARG A 225 18.24 -0.41 7.17
C ARG A 225 16.82 -0.56 7.73
N ASP A 226 15.93 0.39 7.49
CA ASP A 226 14.54 0.33 7.95
C ASP A 226 13.77 -0.83 7.30
N ILE A 227 14.00 -1.09 6.01
CA ILE A 227 13.43 -2.26 5.32
C ILE A 227 13.98 -3.57 5.88
N ALA A 228 15.27 -3.63 6.20
CA ALA A 228 15.90 -4.81 6.79
C ALA A 228 15.31 -5.12 8.17
N SER A 229 15.19 -4.11 9.03
CA SER A 229 14.60 -4.25 10.37
C SER A 229 13.12 -4.67 10.29
N GLU A 230 12.34 -4.11 9.37
CA GLU A 230 10.96 -4.52 9.17
C GLU A 230 10.86 -6.00 8.72
N LYS A 231 11.75 -6.44 7.83
CA LYS A 231 11.82 -7.86 7.41
C LYS A 231 12.16 -8.77 8.58
N GLU A 232 13.07 -8.37 9.47
CA GLU A 232 13.41 -9.12 10.68
C GLU A 232 12.24 -9.21 11.65
N LEU A 233 11.55 -8.11 11.92
CA LEU A 233 10.33 -8.10 12.76
C LEU A 233 9.24 -9.02 12.19
N ARG A 234 9.07 -9.03 10.86
CA ARG A 234 8.15 -9.94 10.19
C ARG A 234 8.57 -11.41 10.31
N LYS A 235 9.87 -11.72 10.35
CA LYS A 235 10.36 -13.09 10.62
C LYS A 235 10.07 -13.50 12.07
N LEU A 236 10.36 -12.63 13.04
CA LEU A 236 10.09 -12.89 14.46
C LEU A 236 8.60 -13.13 14.73
N ARG A 237 7.72 -12.31 14.15
CA ARG A 237 6.25 -12.50 14.26
C ARG A 237 5.73 -13.80 13.63
N ARG A 238 6.48 -14.40 12.70
CA ARG A 238 6.14 -15.67 12.04
C ARG A 238 6.66 -16.89 12.80
N GLN A 239 7.64 -16.72 13.69
CA GLN A 239 8.01 -17.81 14.58
C GLN A 239 6.78 -18.12 15.44
N PRO A 240 6.33 -19.39 15.51
CA PRO A 240 5.28 -19.74 16.44
C PRO A 240 5.77 -19.31 17.82
N LYS A 241 4.93 -18.56 18.57
CA LYS A 241 5.18 -18.38 19.99
C LYS A 241 5.40 -19.79 20.53
N ALA A 242 6.62 -20.10 20.96
CA ALA A 242 6.91 -21.39 21.55
C ALA A 242 5.82 -21.64 22.58
N THR A 243 5.16 -22.79 22.40
CA THR A 243 4.16 -23.40 23.26
C THR A 243 4.26 -22.87 24.69
N GLY A 244 3.13 -22.38 25.21
CA GLY A 244 3.01 -21.98 26.61
C GLY A 244 3.75 -22.97 27.49
N ILE A 245 4.63 -22.42 28.32
CA ILE A 245 5.30 -23.13 29.39
C ILE A 245 4.20 -23.88 30.15
N TYR A 246 4.13 -25.20 29.95
CA TYR A 246 3.40 -26.07 30.85
C TYR A 246 4.19 -26.02 32.16
N VAL A 247 3.83 -25.09 33.04
CA VAL A 247 4.28 -25.14 34.43
C VAL A 247 3.55 -26.33 35.04
N SER A 248 4.19 -27.50 35.02
CA SER A 248 3.73 -28.66 35.78
C SER A 248 3.88 -28.33 37.26
N ASN A 249 2.83 -27.80 37.87
CA ASN A 249 2.73 -27.74 39.32
C ASN A 249 2.54 -29.17 39.83
N ASN A 250 3.66 -29.80 40.15
CA ASN A 250 3.74 -31.08 40.82
C ASN A 250 3.28 -30.84 42.27
N TRP A 251 1.97 -30.93 42.51
CA TRP A 251 1.43 -30.88 43.87
C TRP A 251 1.49 -32.29 44.46
N SER A 252 2.60 -32.55 45.14
CA SER A 252 2.81 -33.76 45.91
C SER A 252 1.73 -33.88 46.99
N SER A 253 1.07 -35.03 46.96
CA SER A 253 0.13 -35.53 47.96
C SER A 253 0.67 -35.43 49.38
N GLY A 254 0.10 -34.54 50.19
CA GLY A 254 0.13 -34.60 51.65
C GLY A 254 -1.23 -35.01 52.16
N GLN A 255 -1.34 -36.24 52.66
CA GLN A 255 -2.52 -36.76 53.35
C GLN A 255 -2.86 -35.87 54.55
N SER A 256 -4.13 -35.54 54.77
CA SER A 256 -4.74 -35.73 56.09
C SER A 256 -6.25 -35.81 56.01
N HIS A 257 -6.76 -36.78 56.75
CA HIS A 257 -8.15 -37.06 57.05
C HIS A 257 -8.95 -35.80 57.45
N ARG A 258 -10.14 -35.63 56.87
CA ARG A 258 -11.35 -35.64 57.70
C ARG A 258 -12.61 -35.90 56.89
N SER A 259 -13.38 -36.79 57.46
CA SER A 259 -14.64 -37.34 57.03
C SER A 259 -15.78 -36.33 57.16
N ASN A 260 -16.94 -36.77 56.62
CA ASN A 260 -18.30 -36.38 56.94
C ASN A 260 -18.85 -35.15 56.20
N LYS A 261 -20.10 -35.12 55.75
CA LYS A 261 -21.18 -36.10 55.55
C LYS A 261 -22.37 -35.23 55.11
N TRP A 262 -23.13 -35.68 54.12
CA TRP A 262 -24.55 -35.37 53.87
C TRP A 262 -25.03 -33.96 53.45
N ARG A 263 -25.94 -34.04 52.46
CA ARG A 263 -27.25 -33.34 52.32
C ARG A 263 -27.25 -31.88 51.85
N THR A 264 -27.66 -31.64 50.60
CA THR A 264 -29.04 -31.43 50.07
C THR A 264 -29.62 -30.03 50.29
N ASN A 265 -29.89 -29.37 49.16
CA ASN A 265 -30.98 -28.45 48.84
C ASN A 265 -31.47 -27.43 49.88
N ALA A 266 -31.41 -26.15 49.53
CA ALA A 266 -32.55 -25.24 49.68
C ALA A 266 -32.44 -24.04 48.73
N LYS A 267 -33.51 -23.84 47.95
CA LYS A 267 -33.87 -22.62 47.21
C LYS A 267 -34.13 -21.46 48.17
N LEU A 268 -34.12 -20.24 47.61
CA LEU A 268 -34.87 -18.99 47.94
C LEU A 268 -33.88 -17.83 47.70
N SER A 269 -34.15 -16.69 47.06
CA SER A 269 -35.27 -16.11 46.32
C SER A 269 -34.80 -14.69 45.92
N ASP A 270 -34.96 -14.26 44.66
CA ASP A 270 -35.03 -12.82 44.28
C ASP A 270 -36.36 -12.22 44.80
N PRO A 271 -36.63 -10.88 44.82
CA PRO A 271 -35.97 -9.75 44.11
C PRO A 271 -35.85 -8.43 44.92
N ALA A 272 -35.18 -7.40 44.37
CA ALA A 272 -35.65 -5.99 44.45
C ALA A 272 -34.84 -5.03 43.57
N GLN A 273 -35.55 -4.37 42.67
CA GLN A 273 -35.13 -3.24 41.83
C GLN A 273 -34.91 -1.96 42.67
N LYS A 274 -33.95 -1.10 42.30
CA LYS A 274 -34.10 0.37 42.33
C LYS A 274 -33.30 1.07 41.22
N SER A 275 -33.92 2.12 40.73
CA SER A 275 -33.69 2.94 39.54
C SER A 275 -32.62 4.04 39.67
N HIS A 276 -31.95 4.31 38.53
CA HIS A 276 -31.33 5.53 37.97
C HIS A 276 -31.42 6.88 38.73
N PRO A 277 -30.40 7.79 38.63
CA PRO A 277 -30.24 8.60 37.41
C PRO A 277 -28.80 8.93 36.93
N SER A 278 -28.77 9.31 35.65
CA SER A 278 -27.68 9.93 34.87
C SER A 278 -27.26 11.31 35.40
N PRO A 279 -26.03 11.75 35.09
CA PRO A 279 -25.85 13.12 34.61
C PRO A 279 -25.10 13.23 33.28
N ARG A 280 -25.61 14.16 32.47
CA ARG A 280 -25.06 14.69 31.21
C ARG A 280 -23.86 15.61 31.44
N GLU A 281 -23.05 15.67 30.37
CA GLU A 281 -22.23 16.81 29.89
C GLU A 281 -20.98 17.24 30.69
N LYS A 282 -19.81 17.05 30.07
CA LYS A 282 -19.02 18.16 29.47
C LYS A 282 -17.83 17.61 28.68
N GLY A 283 -17.67 18.13 27.46
CA GLY A 283 -16.56 17.81 26.58
C GLY A 283 -15.21 18.13 27.22
N ARG A 284 -14.27 17.22 27.06
CA ARG A 284 -12.84 17.51 27.21
C ARG A 284 -12.15 17.17 25.90
N GLU A 285 -11.52 18.20 25.37
CA GLU A 285 -10.69 18.24 24.19
C GLU A 285 -9.56 17.20 24.31
N CYS A 286 -9.35 16.43 23.25
CA CYS A 286 -8.16 15.60 23.09
C CYS A 286 -6.96 16.53 22.83
N ALA A 287 -6.14 16.74 23.86
CA ALA A 287 -4.81 17.31 23.71
C ALA A 287 -3.96 16.35 22.85
N VAL A 288 -3.72 16.76 21.60
CA VAL A 288 -2.71 16.14 20.74
C VAL A 288 -1.35 16.54 21.29
N GLY A 289 -0.69 15.60 21.98
CA GLY A 289 0.71 15.75 22.38
C GLY A 289 1.58 15.93 21.14
N GLY A 290 1.95 17.18 20.86
CA GLY A 290 2.94 17.53 19.86
C GLY A 290 4.30 16.98 20.28
N MET A 291 4.76 15.93 19.61
CA MET A 291 6.18 15.55 19.64
C MET A 291 6.92 16.55 18.75
N SER A 292 7.53 17.53 19.39
CA SER A 292 8.45 18.49 18.80
C SER A 292 9.56 17.77 18.02
N ALA A 293 9.76 18.17 16.76
CA ALA A 293 10.91 17.78 15.97
C ALA A 293 12.20 18.27 16.68
N PRO A 294 13.24 17.43 16.82
CA PRO A 294 14.50 17.88 17.40
C PRO A 294 15.19 18.86 16.45
N GLN A 295 15.51 20.04 17.00
CA GLN A 295 16.30 21.08 16.36
C GLN A 295 17.69 20.52 16.03
N ILE A 296 18.09 20.62 14.76
CA ILE A 296 19.45 20.31 14.31
C ILE A 296 20.31 21.55 14.59
N SER A 297 21.18 21.47 15.58
CA SER A 297 22.23 22.47 15.81
C SER A 297 23.25 22.42 14.67
N PRO A 298 23.70 23.56 14.11
CA PRO A 298 24.73 23.57 13.08
C PRO A 298 26.09 23.20 13.67
N LEU A 299 26.81 22.29 13.00
CA LEU A 299 28.23 22.04 13.26
C LEU A 299 29.02 23.32 13.02
N LYS A 300 29.71 23.82 14.05
CA LYS A 300 30.80 24.80 13.91
C LYS A 300 31.96 24.13 13.20
N LEU A 301 32.29 24.60 12.00
CA LEU A 301 33.56 24.32 11.35
C LEU A 301 34.61 25.29 11.90
N GLU A 302 35.62 24.74 12.57
CA GLU A 302 36.83 25.47 12.96
C GLU A 302 37.67 25.78 11.70
N PRO A 303 38.28 26.97 11.58
CA PRO A 303 39.10 27.32 10.42
C PRO A 303 40.49 26.67 10.51
N THR A 304 40.80 25.80 9.55
CA THR A 304 42.14 25.24 9.34
C THR A 304 43.11 26.34 8.89
N GLN A 305 44.19 26.53 9.66
CA GLN A 305 45.29 27.43 9.35
C GLN A 305 45.97 27.05 8.02
N ARG A 306 46.02 28.01 7.09
CA ARG A 306 46.92 27.98 5.93
C ARG A 306 48.36 28.12 6.42
N GLN A 307 49.18 27.07 6.26
CA GLN A 307 50.64 27.22 6.24
C GLN A 307 51.08 27.53 4.82
N SER A 308 51.64 28.74 4.66
CA SER A 308 52.45 29.12 3.52
C SER A 308 53.75 28.32 3.53
N GLN A 309 54.11 27.70 2.41
CA GLN A 309 55.49 27.32 2.11
C GLN A 309 56.01 28.18 0.97
N LYS A 310 57.22 28.71 1.21
CA LYS A 310 58.07 29.46 0.30
C LYS A 310 58.67 28.54 -0.75
#